data_AF-A0A6J4TVB5-F1
#
_entry.id   AF-A0A6J4TVB5-F1
#
_cell.length_a   1.000
_cell.length_b   1.000
_cell.length_c   1.000
_cell.angle_alpha   90.00
_cell.angle_beta   90.00
_cell.angle_gamma   90.00
#
_symmetry.space_group_name_H-M   'P 1'
#
loop_
_entity.id
_entity.type
_entity.pdbx_description
1 polymer ?
#
loop_
_entity_poly.entity_id
_entity_poly.type
_entity_poly.pdbx_seq_one_letter_code
_entity_poly.pdbx_strand_id
1 'polypeptide(L)'
;MAYEEDYRAYRETIAAGIRLLRPHTEVRTAALDELGAELERFAPQLVVCGVPGRPDPGTPAWVQLPVEVGRPARVRVGDGRREIVGLTLEGLLGVVDEAEALGRRKAARARDRGPGGHIHPSA
;
A
#
# COMPACT_ATOMS: atom_id res chain seq x y z
N MET A 1 -17.75 -15.91 -12.76
CA MET A 1 -16.60 -16.73 -13.19
C MET A 1 -15.65 -15.88 -14.04
N ALA A 2 -16.07 -15.28 -15.17
CA ALA A 2 -15.19 -14.42 -15.99
C ALA A 2 -14.60 -13.18 -15.25
N TYR A 3 -15.41 -12.44 -14.50
CA TYR A 3 -14.95 -11.23 -13.78
C TYR A 3 -13.87 -11.50 -12.72
N GLU A 4 -13.85 -12.69 -12.13
CA GLU A 4 -12.87 -13.05 -11.10
C GLU A 4 -11.52 -13.42 -11.72
N GLU A 5 -11.54 -14.12 -12.86
CA GLU A 5 -10.35 -14.43 -13.65
C GLU A 5 -9.72 -13.18 -14.27
N ASP A 6 -10.54 -12.26 -14.80
CA ASP A 6 -10.08 -10.98 -15.34
C ASP A 6 -9.45 -10.12 -14.25
N TYR A 7 -10.06 -10.09 -13.05
CA TYR A 7 -9.50 -9.37 -11.89
C TYR A 7 -8.20 -10.01 -11.39
N ARG A 8 -8.11 -11.36 -11.45
CA ARG A 8 -6.87 -12.08 -11.16
C ARG A 8 -5.78 -11.73 -12.16
N ALA A 9 -6.06 -11.75 -13.46
CA ALA A 9 -5.09 -11.37 -14.47
C ALA A 9 -4.61 -9.93 -14.26
N TYR A 10 -5.54 -9.00 -14.03
CA TYR A 10 -5.21 -7.59 -13.80
C TYR A 10 -4.30 -7.38 -12.58
N ARG A 11 -4.62 -7.98 -11.42
CA ARG A 11 -3.75 -7.86 -10.22
C ARG A 11 -2.38 -8.49 -10.42
N GLU A 12 -2.30 -9.63 -11.12
CA GLU A 12 -1.03 -10.30 -11.39
C GLU A 12 -0.17 -9.47 -12.36
N THR A 13 -0.77 -8.85 -13.38
CA THR A 13 -0.06 -7.94 -14.29
C THR A 13 0.52 -6.73 -13.55
N ILE A 14 -0.26 -6.09 -12.67
CA ILE A 14 0.23 -4.98 -11.85
C ILE A 14 1.37 -5.44 -10.95
N ALA A 15 1.17 -6.57 -10.24
CA ALA A 15 2.18 -7.11 -9.34
C ALA A 15 3.48 -7.45 -10.07
N ALA A 16 3.40 -8.05 -11.26
CA ALA A 16 4.55 -8.33 -12.11
C ALA A 16 5.26 -7.04 -12.54
N GLY A 17 4.53 -6.02 -12.96
CA GLY A 17 5.08 -4.71 -13.33
C GLY A 17 5.85 -4.04 -12.18
N ILE A 18 5.29 -4.08 -10.97
CA ILE A 18 5.96 -3.54 -9.78
C ILE A 18 7.22 -4.34 -9.47
N ARG A 19 7.14 -5.69 -9.40
CA ARG A 19 8.30 -6.54 -9.11
C ARG A 19 9.43 -6.34 -10.13
N LEU A 20 9.08 -6.15 -11.41
CA LEU A 20 10.05 -5.91 -12.47
C LEU A 20 10.75 -4.55 -12.33
N LEU A 21 10.00 -3.49 -12.03
CA LEU A 21 10.48 -2.10 -12.04
C LEU A 21 10.97 -1.61 -10.67
N ARG A 22 10.63 -2.33 -9.60
CA ARG A 22 11.04 -2.10 -8.21
C ARG A 22 11.36 -3.45 -7.54
N PRO A 23 12.48 -4.09 -7.93
CA PRO A 23 12.80 -5.44 -7.48
C PRO A 23 13.06 -5.54 -5.96
N HIS A 24 13.30 -4.42 -5.29
CA HIS A 24 13.45 -4.36 -3.84
C HIS A 24 12.12 -4.32 -3.07
N THR A 25 10.99 -4.14 -3.76
CA THR A 25 9.66 -4.12 -3.15
C THR A 25 9.08 -5.54 -3.11
N GLU A 26 8.79 -6.07 -1.92
CA GLU A 26 8.01 -7.31 -1.80
C GLU A 26 6.55 -7.04 -2.15
N VAL A 27 5.99 -7.85 -3.06
CA VAL A 27 4.61 -7.70 -3.54
C VAL A 27 3.86 -9.02 -3.36
N ARG A 28 2.66 -8.96 -2.80
CA ARG A 28 1.71 -10.09 -2.70
C ARG A 28 0.39 -9.72 -3.35
N THR A 29 -0.27 -10.72 -3.93
CA THR A 29 -1.61 -10.62 -4.49
C THR A 29 -2.56 -11.44 -3.63
N ALA A 30 -3.79 -10.96 -3.45
CA ALA A 30 -4.83 -11.62 -2.67
C ALA A 30 -6.19 -11.44 -3.35
N ALA A 31 -7.11 -12.38 -3.14
CA ALA A 31 -8.52 -12.16 -3.42
C ALA A 31 -9.17 -11.23 -2.39
N LEU A 32 -10.34 -10.69 -2.72
CA LEU A 32 -10.99 -9.67 -1.89
C LEU A 32 -11.44 -10.22 -0.53
N ASP A 33 -11.90 -11.47 -0.53
CA ASP A 33 -12.24 -12.28 0.64
C ASP A 33 -11.01 -12.60 1.49
N GLU A 34 -9.85 -12.83 0.88
CA GLU A 34 -8.57 -13.09 1.56
C GLU A 34 -7.86 -11.82 2.05
N LEU A 35 -8.21 -10.65 1.51
CA LEU A 35 -7.51 -9.38 1.77
C LEU A 35 -7.37 -9.08 3.27
N GLY A 36 -8.39 -9.40 4.08
CA GLY A 36 -8.30 -9.19 5.53
C GLY A 36 -7.16 -9.98 6.18
N ALA A 37 -7.07 -11.28 5.88
CA ALA A 37 -6.03 -12.14 6.43
C ALA A 37 -4.63 -11.75 5.91
N GLU A 38 -4.51 -11.37 4.64
CA GLU A 38 -3.22 -10.93 4.09
C GLU A 38 -2.76 -9.58 4.65
N LEU A 39 -3.66 -8.65 4.95
CA LEU A 39 -3.30 -7.39 5.62
C LEU A 39 -2.65 -7.65 6.99
N GLU A 40 -3.18 -8.60 7.75
CA GLU A 40 -2.63 -8.96 9.07
C GLU A 40 -1.29 -9.70 8.95
N ARG A 41 -1.20 -10.66 8.02
CA ARG A 41 -0.01 -11.52 7.86
C ARG A 41 1.17 -10.80 7.24
N PHE A 42 0.92 -10.00 6.20
CA PHE A 42 1.96 -9.33 5.44
C PHE A 42 2.29 -7.93 5.99
N ALA A 43 1.35 -7.30 6.72
CA ALA A 43 1.50 -5.94 7.25
C ALA A 43 2.01 -4.94 6.19
N PRO A 44 1.33 -4.82 5.02
CA PRO A 44 1.83 -4.03 3.92
C PRO A 44 1.94 -2.54 4.26
N GLN A 45 2.88 -1.86 3.60
CA GLN A 45 3.02 -0.40 3.67
C GLN A 45 2.10 0.31 2.67
N LEU A 46 1.74 -0.39 1.58
CA LEU A 46 0.87 0.08 0.51
C LEU A 46 -0.06 -1.06 0.07
N VAL A 47 -1.32 -0.75 -0.13
CA VAL A 47 -2.32 -1.66 -0.70
C VAL A 47 -2.89 -1.06 -1.98
N VAL A 48 -3.01 -1.87 -3.03
CA VAL A 48 -3.70 -1.51 -4.29
C VAL A 48 -4.95 -2.37 -4.39
N CYS A 49 -6.13 -1.76 -4.42
CA CYS A 49 -7.41 -2.46 -4.41
C CYS A 49 -8.37 -1.90 -5.47
N GLY A 50 -9.07 -2.79 -6.17
CA GLY A 50 -10.03 -2.43 -7.22
C GLY A 50 -11.44 -2.08 -6.72
N VAL A 51 -11.75 -2.35 -5.44
CA VAL A 51 -13.12 -2.29 -4.92
C VAL A 51 -13.31 -1.09 -3.99
N PRO A 52 -14.39 -0.30 -4.17
CA PRO A 52 -14.73 0.80 -3.28
C PRO A 52 -15.12 0.33 -1.87
N GLY A 53 -14.82 1.17 -0.88
CA GLY A 53 -15.47 1.09 0.42
C GLY A 53 -14.91 0.10 1.43
N ARG A 54 -13.75 -0.53 1.18
CA ARG A 54 -13.03 -1.21 2.27
C ARG A 54 -12.16 -0.18 3.01
N PRO A 55 -12.49 0.17 4.26
CA PRO A 55 -11.69 1.13 5.02
C PRO A 55 -10.36 0.50 5.41
N ASP A 56 -9.36 1.37 5.41
CA ASP A 56 -8.00 1.13 5.87
C ASP A 56 -7.95 0.98 7.40
N PRO A 57 -7.58 -0.18 7.97
CA PRO A 57 -7.42 -0.32 9.41
C PRO A 57 -6.02 0.10 9.92
N GLY A 58 -5.15 0.70 9.11
CA GLY A 58 -3.86 1.25 9.58
C GLY A 58 -2.69 1.17 8.59
N THR A 59 -2.92 0.75 7.35
CA THR A 59 -1.94 0.75 6.27
C THR A 59 -1.52 2.19 5.91
N PRO A 60 -0.20 2.49 5.92
CA PRO A 60 0.33 3.82 5.64
C PRO A 60 -0.07 4.40 4.28
N ALA A 61 -0.28 3.58 3.26
CA ALA A 61 -0.69 4.02 1.93
C ALA A 61 -1.74 3.09 1.31
N TRP A 62 -2.62 3.67 0.49
CA TRP A 62 -3.69 2.96 -0.20
C TRP A 62 -3.99 3.57 -1.55
N VAL A 63 -4.13 2.72 -2.56
CA VAL A 63 -4.59 3.08 -3.89
C VAL A 63 -5.86 2.30 -4.18
N GLN A 64 -6.95 3.03 -4.41
CA GLN A 64 -8.19 2.48 -4.93
C GLN A 64 -8.23 2.71 -6.44
N LEU A 65 -8.16 1.63 -7.23
CA LEU A 65 -8.30 1.66 -8.68
C LEU A 65 -9.77 1.36 -9.04
N PRO A 66 -10.53 2.30 -9.61
CA PRO A 66 -11.85 1.97 -10.10
C PRO A 66 -11.76 1.03 -11.31
N VAL A 67 -12.72 0.11 -11.42
CA VAL A 67 -12.86 -0.73 -12.62
C VAL A 67 -13.47 0.08 -13.77
N GLU A 68 -14.26 1.10 -13.46
CA GLU A 68 -14.89 1.96 -14.45
C GLU A 68 -13.90 2.94 -15.08
N VAL A 69 -13.79 2.90 -16.41
CA VAL A 69 -13.02 3.86 -17.20
C VAL A 69 -13.51 5.28 -16.93
N GLY A 70 -12.57 6.21 -16.71
CA GLY A 70 -12.86 7.62 -16.47
C GLY A 70 -13.18 7.97 -15.02
N ARG A 71 -13.39 6.99 -14.13
CA ARG A 71 -13.40 7.27 -12.69
C ARG A 71 -11.97 7.51 -12.18
N PRO A 72 -11.76 8.47 -11.26
CA PRO A 72 -10.44 8.70 -10.71
C PRO A 72 -10.02 7.57 -9.74
N ALA A 73 -8.75 7.19 -9.81
CA ALA A 73 -8.10 6.45 -8.75
C ALA A 73 -7.99 7.31 -7.49
N ARG A 74 -8.26 6.73 -6.33
CA ARG A 74 -8.09 7.42 -5.05
C ARG A 74 -6.81 6.97 -4.39
N VAL A 75 -5.90 7.90 -4.15
CA VAL A 75 -4.61 7.64 -3.55
C VAL A 75 -4.54 8.31 -2.19
N ARG A 76 -4.10 7.56 -1.20
CA ARG A 76 -3.77 8.05 0.14
C ARG A 76 -2.38 7.60 0.52
N VAL A 77 -1.55 8.53 0.99
CA VAL A 77 -0.21 8.24 1.51
C VAL A 77 -0.02 9.06 2.78
N GLY A 78 0.10 8.40 3.92
CA GLY A 78 0.01 9.04 5.23
C GLY A 78 -1.30 9.81 5.37
N ASP A 79 -1.18 11.10 5.69
CA ASP A 79 -2.31 12.01 5.86
C ASP A 79 -2.76 12.65 4.52
N GLY A 80 -1.95 12.53 3.47
CA GLY A 80 -2.25 13.09 2.15
C GLY A 80 -3.26 12.24 1.38
N ARG A 81 -4.24 12.89 0.74
CA ARG A 81 -5.25 12.25 -0.13
C ARG A 81 -5.34 12.99 -1.45
N ARG A 82 -5.45 12.24 -2.55
CA ARG A 82 -5.57 12.79 -3.92
C ARG A 82 -6.37 11.86 -4.82
N GLU A 83 -7.01 12.45 -5.83
CA GLU A 83 -7.72 11.73 -6.88
C GLU A 83 -6.96 11.91 -8.20
N ILE A 84 -6.74 10.82 -8.95
CA ILE A 84 -5.97 10.81 -10.20
C ILE A 84 -6.81 10.15 -11.28
N VAL A 85 -7.18 10.92 -12.30
CA VAL A 85 -7.84 10.37 -13.50
C VAL A 85 -6.78 9.74 -14.39
N GLY A 86 -7.00 8.50 -14.84
CA GLY A 86 -6.09 7.82 -15.76
C GLY A 86 -4.74 7.44 -15.15
N LEU A 87 -4.72 6.96 -13.90
CA LEU A 87 -3.49 6.55 -13.22
C LEU A 87 -2.73 5.51 -14.07
N THR A 88 -1.52 5.87 -14.49
CA THR A 88 -0.62 5.01 -15.27
C THR A 88 0.18 4.08 -14.34
N LEU A 89 0.83 3.07 -14.92
CA LEU A 89 1.79 2.24 -14.17
C LEU A 89 2.91 3.09 -13.57
N GLU A 90 3.46 4.05 -14.32
CA GLU A 90 4.48 4.97 -13.82
C GLU A 90 3.97 5.80 -12.63
N GLY A 91 2.74 6.33 -12.72
CA GLY A 91 2.11 7.03 -11.62
C GLY A 91 1.93 6.13 -10.39
N LEU A 92 1.54 4.87 -10.58
CA LEU A 92 1.44 3.88 -9.52
C LEU A 92 2.80 3.59 -8.87
N LEU A 93 3.86 3.46 -9.65
CA LEU A 93 5.23 3.29 -9.14
C LEU A 93 5.69 4.50 -8.32
N GLY A 94 5.29 5.72 -8.71
CA GLY A 94 5.50 6.92 -7.90
C GLY A 94 4.83 6.81 -6.52
N VAL A 95 3.62 6.24 -6.45
CA VAL A 95 2.96 5.98 -5.15
C VAL A 95 3.72 4.94 -4.33
N VAL A 96 4.26 3.89 -4.97
CA VAL A 96 5.13 2.89 -4.31
C VAL A 96 6.34 3.59 -3.68
N ASP A 97 7.04 4.42 -4.45
CA ASP A 97 8.23 5.14 -3.97
C ASP A 97 7.90 6.10 -2.80
N GLU A 98 6.76 6.78 -2.86
CA GLU A 98 6.27 7.62 -1.76
C GLU A 98 5.97 6.81 -0.49
N ALA A 99 5.32 5.65 -0.62
CA ALA A 99 4.99 4.78 0.50
C ALA A 99 6.26 4.22 1.17
N GLU A 100 7.25 3.80 0.38
CA GLU A 100 8.55 3.36 0.89
C GLU A 100 9.29 4.50 1.60
N ALA A 101 9.27 5.71 1.03
CA ALA A 101 9.90 6.87 1.66
C ALA A 101 9.23 7.21 3.01
N LEU A 102 7.90 7.09 3.10
CA LEU A 102 7.16 7.24 4.35
C LEU A 102 7.57 6.17 5.38
N GLY A 103 7.66 4.90 4.96
CA GLY A 103 8.12 3.79 5.80
C GLY A 103 9.51 4.05 6.37
N ARG A 104 10.47 4.46 5.52
CA ARG A 104 11.83 4.83 5.92
C ARG A 104 11.85 5.96 6.96
N ARG A 105 11.06 7.02 6.74
CA ARG A 105 10.96 8.16 7.68
C ARG A 105 10.38 7.74 9.03
N LYS A 106 9.35 6.89 9.05
CA LYS A 106 8.75 6.38 10.28
C LYS A 106 9.75 5.53 11.07
N ALA A 107 10.49 4.65 10.38
CA ALA A 107 11.52 3.83 11.00
C ALA A 107 12.67 4.66 11.60
N ALA A 108 13.13 5.71 10.91
CA ALA A 108 14.15 6.63 11.43
C ALA A 108 13.68 7.33 12.71
N ARG A 109 12.45 7.89 12.71
CA ARG A 109 11.86 8.53 13.90
C ARG A 109 11.69 7.59 15.09
N ALA A 110 11.40 6.32 14.85
CA ALA A 110 11.28 5.32 15.92
C ALA A 110 12.65 5.02 16.56
N ARG A 111 13.73 5.03 15.78
CA ARG A 111 15.10 4.83 16.27
C ARG A 111 15.61 6.01 17.10
N ASP A 112 15.29 7.24 16.70
CA ASP A 112 15.65 8.46 17.46
C ASP A 112 14.93 8.55 18.82
N ARG A 113 13.84 7.78 19.00
CA ARG A 113 13.01 7.76 20.21
C ARG A 113 13.34 6.61 21.17
N GLY A 114 14.53 6.02 21.07
CA GLY A 114 14.99 4.87 21.86
C GLY A 114 14.94 5.05 23.40
N PRO A 115 15.05 3.96 24.18
CA PRO A 115 14.60 3.86 25.56
C PRO A 115 15.57 4.52 26.54
N GLY A 116 15.48 5.85 26.70
CA GLY A 116 16.29 6.60 27.67
C GLY A 116 15.39 7.41 28.59
N GLY A 117 14.94 6.80 29.70
CA GLY A 117 14.07 7.51 30.64
C GLY A 117 13.72 6.79 31.94
N HIS A 118 14.55 5.86 32.44
CA HIS A 118 14.45 5.43 33.83
C HIS A 118 15.83 5.48 34.48
N ILE A 119 16.18 6.68 34.93
CA ILE A 119 17.14 6.91 36.00
C ILE A 119 16.59 6.26 37.27
N HIS A 120 17.26 5.21 37.76
CA HIS A 120 17.12 4.76 39.15
C HIS A 120 17.85 5.79 40.05
N PRO A 121 17.18 6.40 41.04
CA PRO A 121 17.90 6.97 42.16
C PRO A 121 18.13 5.85 43.20
N SER A 122 19.41 5.60 43.51
CA SER A 122 19.79 4.92 44.74
C SER A 122 19.35 5.74 45.94
N ALA A 123 18.75 5.07 46.92
CA ALA A 123 18.73 5.49 48.32
C ALA A 123 18.90 4.23 49.18
#